data_AF-A0A1F2RGY6-F1
#
_entry.id   AF-A0A1F2RGY6-F1
#
_cell.length_a   1.000
_cell.length_b   1.000
_cell.length_c   1.000
_cell.angle_alpha   90.00
_cell.angle_beta   90.00
_cell.angle_gamma   90.00
#
_symmetry.space_group_name_H-M   'P 1'
#
loop_
_entity.id
_entity.type
_entity.pdbx_description
1 polymer ?
#
loop_
_entity_poly.entity_id
_entity_poly.type
_entity_poly.pdbx_seq_one_letter_code
_entity_poly.pdbx_strand_id
1 'polypeptide(L)'
;MRHRPHEQALRKVLPWLAAEKLDLFSAYQQTQSEMAEQVLTQAEYLASFIGHEPGEALFVGLYKVGRSHSLTFNQFWKVRSFRELGKLGMMGFVKGTRHSCLWFDLQLTEIYQEWRGKLIIGWPPPERAWCRWANRNEFPVKAILPESLLVREMPPAEELTLAWNELKNLPSSWKSALAQWRGVYFILDRSDGKSYVGSAYGRDNIYSRWSNYAARGHGGNKQLRGRKPENFLFSILERVSPDMVPEEVIQKENHWKKRLHTREFGLNDN
;
A
#
# COMPACT_ATOMS: atom_id res chain seq x y z
N MET A 1 -11.51 -17.91 -3.25
CA MET A 1 -12.27 -17.32 -2.12
C MET A 1 -12.37 -15.81 -2.32
N ARG A 2 -13.54 -15.22 -2.06
CA ARG A 2 -13.80 -13.77 -2.13
C ARG A 2 -13.93 -13.22 -0.71
N HIS A 3 -12.95 -12.44 -0.30
CA HIS A 3 -12.88 -11.81 1.01
C HIS A 3 -13.72 -10.52 1.04
N ARG A 4 -14.61 -10.43 2.03
CA ARG A 4 -15.39 -9.23 2.35
C ARG A 4 -15.70 -9.25 3.85
N PRO A 5 -14.81 -8.70 4.71
CA PRO A 5 -15.02 -8.64 6.15
C PRO A 5 -16.39 -8.06 6.50
N HIS A 6 -17.02 -8.57 7.56
CA HIS A 6 -18.29 -8.02 8.05
C HIS A 6 -18.06 -6.65 8.69
N GLU A 7 -16.89 -6.46 9.29
CA GLU A 7 -16.46 -5.28 10.00
C GLU A 7 -16.11 -4.17 9.01
N GLN A 8 -16.85 -3.05 9.07
CA GLN A 8 -16.73 -1.97 8.09
C GLN A 8 -15.33 -1.35 8.09
N ALA A 9 -14.70 -1.19 9.25
CA ALA A 9 -13.34 -0.67 9.38
C ALA A 9 -12.33 -1.58 8.68
N LEU A 10 -12.37 -2.88 8.96
CA LEU A 10 -11.48 -3.86 8.33
C LEU A 10 -11.72 -3.97 6.82
N ARG A 11 -12.98 -3.93 6.38
CA ARG A 11 -13.34 -3.96 4.95
C ARG A 11 -12.71 -2.80 4.18
N LYS A 12 -12.72 -1.59 4.74
CA LYS A 12 -12.13 -0.40 4.10
C LYS A 12 -10.61 -0.53 3.92
N VAL A 13 -9.92 -1.13 4.89
CA VAL A 13 -8.44 -1.22 4.87
C VAL A 13 -7.92 -2.50 4.23
N LEU A 14 -8.77 -3.49 3.96
CA LEU A 14 -8.34 -4.80 3.43
C LEU A 14 -7.56 -4.72 2.10
N PRO A 15 -7.97 -3.91 1.10
CA PRO A 15 -7.17 -3.75 -0.13
C PRO A 15 -5.77 -3.19 0.16
N TRP A 16 -5.66 -2.23 1.08
CA TRP A 16 -4.39 -1.67 1.50
C TRP A 16 -3.51 -2.69 2.24
N LEU A 17 -4.09 -3.53 3.10
CA LEU A 17 -3.35 -4.63 3.72
C LEU A 17 -2.81 -5.58 2.64
N ALA A 18 -3.64 -5.93 1.67
CA ALA A 18 -3.23 -6.79 0.56
C ALA A 18 -2.14 -6.16 -0.30
N ALA A 19 -2.00 -4.83 -0.32
CA ALA A 19 -0.99 -4.10 -1.07
C ALA A 19 0.34 -3.95 -0.30
N GLU A 20 0.26 -3.37 0.90
CA GLU A 20 1.39 -2.80 1.64
C GLU A 20 1.74 -3.57 2.93
N LYS A 21 0.83 -4.41 3.44
CA LYS A 21 1.00 -5.20 4.67
C LYS A 21 0.63 -6.65 4.46
N LEU A 22 1.36 -7.30 3.55
CA LEU A 22 1.15 -8.68 3.12
C LEU A 22 1.14 -9.67 4.29
N ASP A 23 1.91 -9.41 5.35
CA ASP A 23 1.92 -10.20 6.58
C ASP A 23 0.58 -10.15 7.31
N LEU A 24 -0.03 -8.97 7.43
CA LEU A 24 -1.34 -8.80 8.04
C LEU A 24 -2.47 -9.31 7.13
N PHE A 25 -2.36 -9.11 5.81
CA PHE A 25 -3.32 -9.69 4.87
C PHE A 25 -3.28 -11.22 4.89
N SER A 26 -2.08 -11.80 4.94
CA SER A 26 -1.88 -13.24 5.09
C SER A 26 -2.50 -13.74 6.38
N ALA A 27 -2.20 -13.09 7.52
CA ALA A 27 -2.82 -13.44 8.79
C ALA A 27 -4.36 -13.41 8.72
N TYR A 28 -4.95 -12.40 8.09
CA TYR A 28 -6.40 -12.31 7.93
C TYR A 28 -6.99 -13.54 7.21
N GLN A 29 -6.39 -13.99 6.10
CA GLN A 29 -6.92 -15.11 5.32
C GLN A 29 -6.49 -16.50 5.84
N GLN A 30 -5.51 -16.57 6.74
CA GLN A 30 -5.03 -17.81 7.35
C GLN A 30 -6.02 -18.43 8.36
N THR A 31 -7.08 -17.71 8.72
CA THR A 31 -8.20 -18.23 9.53
C THR A 31 -9.51 -17.90 8.82
N GLN A 32 -10.51 -18.79 8.94
CA GLN A 32 -11.74 -18.71 8.15
C GLN A 32 -12.97 -19.12 8.96
N SER A 33 -14.17 -18.93 8.39
CA SER A 33 -15.39 -19.51 8.94
C SER A 33 -15.36 -21.04 8.84
N GLU A 34 -16.09 -21.74 9.71
CA GLU A 34 -16.10 -23.22 9.73
C GLU A 34 -16.36 -23.86 8.36
N MET A 35 -17.34 -23.33 7.62
CA MET A 35 -17.64 -23.82 6.28
C MET A 35 -16.48 -23.62 5.29
N ALA A 36 -15.77 -22.49 5.38
CA ALA A 36 -14.61 -22.23 4.55
C ALA A 36 -13.38 -23.05 4.99
N GLU A 37 -13.23 -23.33 6.29
CA GLU A 37 -12.19 -24.22 6.81
C GLU A 37 -12.33 -25.63 6.23
N GLN A 38 -13.54 -26.20 6.21
CA GLN A 38 -13.81 -27.53 5.64
C GLN A 38 -13.48 -27.64 4.14
N VAL A 39 -13.68 -26.55 3.40
CA VAL A 39 -13.31 -26.48 1.99
C VAL A 39 -11.80 -26.36 1.84
N LEU A 40 -11.16 -25.50 2.65
CA LEU A 40 -9.74 -25.20 2.54
C LEU A 40 -8.86 -26.37 2.97
N THR A 41 -9.30 -27.22 3.90
CA THR A 41 -8.57 -28.46 4.27
C THR A 41 -8.45 -29.47 3.13
N GLN A 42 -9.32 -29.39 2.12
CA GLN A 42 -9.29 -30.26 0.94
C GLN A 42 -8.62 -29.61 -0.26
N ALA A 43 -8.30 -28.32 -0.18
CA ALA A 43 -7.77 -27.56 -1.30
C ALA A 43 -6.23 -27.62 -1.31
N GLU A 44 -5.65 -27.81 -2.49
CA GLU A 44 -4.20 -27.66 -2.68
C GLU A 44 -3.79 -26.20 -2.85
N TYR A 45 -4.67 -25.40 -3.46
CA TYR A 45 -4.45 -23.99 -3.73
C TYR A 45 -5.66 -23.14 -3.33
N LEU A 46 -5.37 -21.94 -2.84
CA LEU A 46 -6.33 -20.88 -2.55
C LEU A 46 -6.08 -19.72 -3.51
N ALA A 47 -6.97 -19.53 -4.49
CA ALA A 47 -7.05 -18.28 -5.23
C ALA A 47 -7.79 -17.24 -4.37
N SER A 48 -7.08 -16.22 -3.93
CA SER A 48 -7.56 -15.17 -3.03
C SER A 48 -8.04 -13.97 -3.82
N PHE A 49 -9.22 -13.46 -3.47
CA PHE A 49 -9.84 -12.29 -4.10
C PHE A 49 -10.43 -11.36 -3.03
N ILE A 50 -10.52 -10.07 -3.31
CA ILE A 50 -11.26 -9.09 -2.49
C ILE A 50 -12.51 -8.66 -3.25
N GLY A 51 -13.66 -8.51 -2.56
CA GLY A 51 -14.85 -7.95 -3.21
C GLY A 51 -14.59 -6.53 -3.72
N HIS A 52 -14.83 -6.29 -5.02
CA HIS A 52 -14.58 -5.01 -5.68
C HIS A 52 -15.89 -4.23 -5.86
N GLU A 53 -16.71 -4.64 -6.82
CA GLU A 53 -18.07 -4.15 -7.09
C GLU A 53 -19.11 -5.26 -6.83
N PRO A 54 -20.43 -4.96 -6.81
CA PRO A 54 -21.46 -5.99 -6.77
C PRO A 54 -21.24 -7.04 -7.86
N GLY A 55 -21.17 -8.32 -7.47
CA GLY A 55 -20.92 -9.41 -8.40
C GLY A 55 -19.48 -9.51 -8.91
N GLU A 56 -18.53 -8.73 -8.42
CA GLU A 56 -17.15 -8.73 -8.91
C GLU A 56 -16.13 -8.99 -7.79
N ALA A 57 -14.96 -9.50 -8.18
CA ALA A 57 -13.87 -9.81 -7.26
C ALA A 57 -12.51 -9.49 -7.89
N LEU A 58 -11.68 -8.78 -7.14
CA LEU A 58 -10.30 -8.41 -7.51
C LEU A 58 -9.34 -9.50 -7.06
N PHE A 59 -8.55 -10.05 -7.97
CA PHE A 59 -7.54 -11.06 -7.66
C PHE A 59 -6.40 -10.46 -6.84
N VAL A 60 -5.99 -11.11 -5.75
CA VAL A 60 -4.91 -10.62 -4.87
C VAL A 60 -3.78 -11.62 -4.63
N GLY A 61 -3.93 -12.87 -5.09
CA GLY A 61 -2.84 -13.84 -5.12
C GLY A 61 -3.32 -15.29 -5.14
N LEU A 62 -2.42 -16.18 -5.57
CA LEU A 62 -2.59 -17.63 -5.48
C LEU A 62 -1.69 -18.18 -4.39
N TYR A 63 -2.25 -18.91 -3.44
CA TYR A 63 -1.54 -19.45 -2.29
C TYR A 63 -1.56 -20.97 -2.35
N LYS A 64 -0.41 -21.61 -2.13
CA LYS A 64 -0.36 -23.04 -1.84
C LYS A 64 -0.82 -23.26 -0.40
N VAL A 65 -1.75 -24.20 -0.22
CA VAL A 65 -2.29 -24.54 1.09
C VAL A 65 -1.41 -25.60 1.71
N GLY A 66 -0.77 -25.25 2.83
CA GLY A 66 0.04 -26.13 3.64
C GLY A 66 -0.76 -26.79 4.76
N ARG A 67 -0.05 -27.20 5.82
CA ARG A 67 -0.69 -27.81 6.99
C ARG A 67 -1.48 -26.78 7.78
N SER A 68 -2.56 -27.23 8.42
CA SER A 68 -3.27 -26.43 9.40
C SER A 68 -3.07 -26.98 10.81
N HIS A 69 -3.26 -26.12 11.80
CA HIS A 69 -3.32 -26.52 13.20
C HIS A 69 -4.41 -25.75 13.93
N SER A 70 -4.86 -26.29 15.06
CA SER A 70 -5.96 -25.70 15.83
C SER A 70 -5.45 -24.62 16.78
N LEU A 71 -6.17 -23.49 16.84
CA LEU A 71 -5.99 -22.42 17.80
C LEU A 71 -7.24 -22.25 18.67
N THR A 72 -7.05 -22.26 19.98
CA THR A 72 -8.07 -21.79 20.94
C THR A 72 -8.20 -20.27 20.88
N PHE A 73 -9.29 -19.72 21.43
CA PHE A 73 -9.53 -18.27 21.48
C PHE A 73 -8.36 -17.51 22.11
N ASN A 74 -7.82 -18.04 23.21
CA ASN A 74 -6.70 -17.43 23.92
C ASN A 74 -5.39 -17.52 23.13
N GLN A 75 -5.17 -18.61 22.36
CA GLN A 75 -3.97 -18.74 21.52
C GLN A 75 -4.06 -17.81 20.31
N PHE A 76 -5.23 -17.69 19.68
CA PHE A 76 -5.48 -16.76 18.59
C PHE A 76 -5.07 -15.33 18.98
N TRP A 77 -5.59 -14.80 20.07
CA TRP A 77 -5.26 -13.44 20.49
C TRP A 77 -3.85 -13.24 21.09
N LYS A 78 -3.05 -14.31 21.24
CA LYS A 78 -1.62 -14.19 21.56
C LYS A 78 -0.76 -13.93 20.33
N VAL A 79 -1.23 -14.30 19.14
CA VAL A 79 -0.49 -14.07 17.88
C VAL A 79 -0.44 -12.57 17.59
N ARG A 80 0.76 -12.04 17.33
CA ARG A 80 0.98 -10.61 17.10
C ARG A 80 0.10 -10.07 15.97
N SER A 81 0.11 -10.71 14.81
CA SER A 81 -0.63 -10.24 13.63
C SER A 81 -2.14 -10.24 13.85
N PHE A 82 -2.70 -11.21 14.58
CA PHE A 82 -4.12 -11.21 14.93
C PHE A 82 -4.48 -10.06 15.87
N ARG A 83 -3.64 -9.72 16.86
CA ARG A 83 -3.86 -8.52 17.70
C ARG A 83 -3.82 -7.23 16.89
N GLU A 84 -2.91 -7.13 15.92
CA GLU A 84 -2.82 -5.96 15.04
C GLU A 84 -4.08 -5.84 14.17
N LEU A 85 -4.59 -6.94 13.62
CA LEU A 85 -5.87 -6.98 12.92
C LEU A 85 -7.05 -6.63 13.85
N GLY A 86 -7.00 -7.04 15.12
CA GLY A 86 -8.00 -6.66 16.13
C GLY A 86 -8.08 -5.15 16.33
N LYS A 87 -6.95 -4.43 16.31
CA LYS A 87 -6.92 -2.96 16.34
C LYS A 87 -7.55 -2.32 15.10
N LEU A 88 -7.58 -3.04 13.98
CA LEU A 88 -8.25 -2.64 12.73
C LEU A 88 -9.73 -3.06 12.69
N GLY A 89 -10.25 -3.58 13.81
CA GLY A 89 -11.66 -3.95 13.98
C GLY A 89 -11.97 -5.41 13.65
N MET A 90 -10.97 -6.26 13.40
CA MET A 90 -11.22 -7.70 13.23
C MET A 90 -11.80 -8.30 14.51
N MET A 91 -12.98 -8.92 14.44
CA MET A 91 -13.57 -9.64 15.57
C MET A 91 -12.99 -11.07 15.69
N GLY A 92 -12.46 -11.61 14.60
CA GLY A 92 -11.84 -12.92 14.53
C GLY A 92 -12.78 -14.03 15.00
N PHE A 93 -12.22 -15.01 15.70
CA PHE A 93 -12.96 -16.06 16.38
C PHE A 93 -13.61 -15.47 17.65
N VAL A 94 -14.95 -15.35 17.68
CA VAL A 94 -15.69 -14.79 18.83
C VAL A 94 -15.78 -15.82 19.96
N LYS A 95 -15.50 -15.39 21.20
CA LYS A 95 -15.56 -16.26 22.39
C LYS A 95 -16.98 -16.80 22.58
N GLY A 96 -17.13 -18.12 22.66
CA GLY A 96 -18.41 -18.79 22.95
C GLY A 96 -19.19 -19.29 21.73
N THR A 97 -18.74 -19.01 20.50
CA THR A 97 -19.40 -19.54 19.27
C THR A 97 -18.79 -20.86 18.79
N ARG A 98 -17.50 -21.08 19.02
CA ARG A 98 -16.74 -22.32 18.77
C ARG A 98 -15.74 -22.53 19.91
N HIS A 99 -15.07 -23.69 19.95
CA HIS A 99 -13.94 -23.94 20.88
C HIS A 99 -12.56 -23.63 20.28
N SER A 100 -12.39 -23.79 18.97
CA SER A 100 -11.14 -23.53 18.27
C SER A 100 -11.36 -23.15 16.80
N CYS A 101 -10.35 -22.57 16.17
CA CYS A 101 -10.27 -22.37 14.72
C CYS A 101 -9.02 -22.96 14.08
N LEU A 102 -9.09 -23.24 12.78
CA LEU A 102 -7.94 -23.72 12.03
C LEU A 102 -7.10 -22.53 11.57
N TRP A 103 -5.80 -22.62 11.85
CA TRP A 103 -4.77 -21.72 11.33
C TRP A 103 -4.00 -22.45 10.23
N PHE A 104 -4.18 -22.01 8.99
CA PHE A 104 -3.57 -22.60 7.80
C PHE A 104 -2.22 -21.98 7.50
N ASP A 105 -1.23 -22.80 7.15
CA ASP A 105 -0.05 -22.34 6.43
C ASP A 105 -0.45 -22.01 4.98
N LEU A 106 -0.29 -20.75 4.58
CA LEU A 106 -0.63 -20.27 3.25
C LEU A 106 0.61 -19.62 2.65
N GLN A 107 1.13 -20.24 1.59
CA GLN A 107 2.35 -19.80 0.93
C GLN A 107 2.00 -19.10 -0.38
N LEU A 108 2.18 -17.78 -0.45
CA LEU A 108 1.98 -17.03 -1.68
C LEU A 108 2.90 -17.57 -2.78
N THR A 109 2.34 -17.81 -3.96
CA THR A 109 3.07 -18.30 -5.13
C THR A 109 3.37 -17.17 -6.10
N GLU A 110 4.35 -17.37 -6.98
CA GLU A 110 4.66 -16.46 -8.09
C GLU A 110 3.71 -16.62 -9.29
N ILE A 111 2.85 -17.66 -9.27
CA ILE A 111 1.92 -17.96 -10.35
C ILE A 111 0.86 -16.86 -10.43
N TYR A 112 0.68 -16.29 -11.62
CA TYR A 112 -0.25 -15.18 -11.90
C TYR A 112 0.03 -13.90 -11.11
N GLN A 113 1.26 -13.70 -10.60
CA GLN A 113 1.62 -12.50 -9.85
C GLN A 113 1.41 -11.21 -10.65
N GLU A 114 1.53 -11.27 -11.97
CA GLU A 114 1.31 -10.16 -12.90
C GLU A 114 -0.14 -9.67 -12.92
N TRP A 115 -1.08 -10.52 -12.52
CA TRP A 115 -2.51 -10.21 -12.44
C TRP A 115 -2.96 -9.75 -11.05
N ARG A 116 -2.07 -9.82 -10.05
CA ARG A 116 -2.36 -9.38 -8.68
C ARG A 116 -2.76 -7.90 -8.68
N GLY A 117 -3.95 -7.64 -8.16
CA GLY A 117 -4.59 -6.34 -8.12
C GLY A 117 -5.07 -5.81 -9.47
N LYS A 118 -4.92 -6.56 -10.55
CA LYS A 118 -5.28 -6.14 -11.92
C LYS A 118 -6.43 -6.94 -12.51
N LEU A 119 -6.50 -8.24 -12.20
CA LEU A 119 -7.53 -9.13 -12.71
C LEU A 119 -8.82 -8.97 -11.89
N ILE A 120 -9.89 -8.61 -12.58
CA ILE A 120 -11.26 -8.58 -12.05
C ILE A 120 -12.03 -9.73 -12.70
N ILE A 121 -12.65 -10.56 -11.86
CA ILE A 121 -13.53 -11.65 -12.29
C ILE A 121 -14.97 -11.37 -11.85
N GLY A 122 -15.92 -11.91 -12.61
CA GLY A 122 -17.31 -12.03 -12.20
C GLY A 122 -17.43 -13.13 -11.15
N TRP A 123 -18.09 -12.82 -10.04
CA TRP A 123 -18.37 -13.77 -8.97
C TRP A 123 -19.71 -14.47 -9.21
N PRO A 124 -19.73 -15.81 -9.33
CA PRO A 124 -20.94 -16.54 -9.67
C PRO A 124 -22.07 -16.36 -8.64
N PRO A 125 -23.34 -16.32 -9.07
CA PRO A 125 -24.46 -16.33 -8.16
C PRO A 125 -24.58 -17.68 -7.42
N PRO A 126 -25.12 -17.71 -6.18
CA PRO A 126 -25.40 -16.55 -5.33
C PRO A 126 -24.10 -15.90 -4.82
N GLU A 127 -24.09 -14.57 -4.76
CA GLU A 127 -22.94 -13.78 -4.32
C GLU A 127 -22.50 -14.04 -2.87
N ARG A 128 -23.41 -14.54 -2.03
CA ARG A 128 -23.17 -14.82 -0.61
C ARG A 128 -22.29 -16.06 -0.39
N ALA A 129 -22.04 -16.86 -1.42
CA ALA A 129 -21.07 -17.95 -1.34
C ALA A 129 -19.64 -17.39 -1.55
N TRP A 130 -18.96 -17.10 -0.43
CA TRP A 130 -17.61 -16.49 -0.41
C TRP A 130 -16.49 -17.47 -0.76
N CYS A 131 -16.72 -18.78 -0.65
CA CYS A 131 -15.76 -19.81 -1.04
C CYS A 131 -16.40 -20.76 -2.07
N ARG A 132 -15.66 -21.09 -3.13
CA ARG A 132 -16.14 -21.86 -4.29
C ARG A 132 -14.98 -22.65 -4.89
N TRP A 133 -15.29 -23.85 -5.38
CA TRP A 133 -14.36 -24.68 -6.13
C TRP A 133 -14.26 -24.22 -7.59
N ALA A 134 -13.03 -23.98 -8.07
CA ALA A 134 -12.79 -23.51 -9.43
C ALA A 134 -13.31 -24.47 -10.50
N ASN A 135 -13.16 -25.78 -10.30
CA ASN A 135 -13.62 -26.80 -11.25
C ASN A 135 -15.15 -27.03 -11.27
N ARG A 136 -15.91 -26.35 -10.40
CA ARG A 136 -17.38 -26.46 -10.31
C ARG A 136 -18.09 -25.14 -10.62
N ASN A 137 -17.35 -24.12 -11.04
CA ASN A 137 -17.85 -22.76 -11.23
C ASN A 137 -17.13 -22.10 -12.40
N GLU A 138 -17.81 -21.21 -13.11
CA GLU A 138 -17.21 -20.38 -14.15
C GLU A 138 -17.01 -18.97 -13.64
N PHE A 139 -15.79 -18.45 -13.72
CA PHE A 139 -15.45 -17.09 -13.30
C PHE A 139 -15.09 -16.26 -14.52
N PRO A 140 -16.04 -15.54 -15.14
CA PRO A 140 -15.74 -14.75 -16.34
C PRO A 140 -14.76 -13.64 -16.00
N VAL A 141 -13.74 -13.46 -16.83
CA VAL A 141 -12.83 -12.30 -16.72
C VAL A 141 -13.61 -11.05 -17.14
N LYS A 142 -13.72 -10.07 -16.23
CA LYS A 142 -14.42 -8.81 -16.47
C LYS A 142 -13.48 -7.73 -16.95
N ALA A 143 -12.27 -7.69 -16.37
CA ALA A 143 -11.20 -6.79 -16.79
C ALA A 143 -9.83 -7.32 -16.38
N ILE A 144 -8.80 -6.91 -17.12
CA ILE A 144 -7.40 -6.96 -16.71
C ILE A 144 -6.89 -5.54 -16.82
N LEU A 145 -6.65 -4.90 -15.67
CA LEU A 145 -6.28 -3.49 -15.62
C LEU A 145 -4.79 -3.31 -15.93
N PRO A 146 -4.38 -2.15 -16.48
CA PRO A 146 -2.97 -1.85 -16.70
C PRO A 146 -2.22 -1.71 -15.37
N GLU A 147 -2.90 -1.17 -14.34
CA GLU A 147 -2.38 -0.95 -12.99
C GLU A 147 -3.20 -1.66 -11.93
N SER A 148 -2.58 -1.91 -10.78
CA SER A 148 -3.21 -2.64 -9.68
C SER A 148 -4.11 -1.72 -8.85
N LEU A 149 -5.38 -2.09 -8.65
CA LEU A 149 -6.32 -1.41 -7.74
C LEU A 149 -5.98 -1.57 -6.25
N LEU A 150 -5.04 -2.47 -5.92
CA LEU A 150 -4.49 -2.53 -4.56
C LEU A 150 -3.63 -1.31 -4.24
N VAL A 151 -3.12 -0.62 -5.27
CA VAL A 151 -2.32 0.59 -5.10
C VAL A 151 -3.20 1.70 -4.56
N ARG A 152 -2.74 2.38 -3.50
CA ARG A 152 -3.40 3.56 -2.96
C ARG A 152 -3.56 4.62 -4.04
N GLU A 153 -4.74 5.23 -4.17
CA GLU A 153 -4.89 6.41 -5.02
C GLU A 153 -3.89 7.48 -4.61
N MET A 154 -3.32 8.18 -5.59
CA MET A 154 -2.40 9.26 -5.31
C MET A 154 -3.19 10.38 -4.62
N PRO A 155 -2.79 10.80 -3.40
CA PRO A 155 -3.47 11.90 -2.74
C PRO A 155 -3.26 13.20 -3.55
N PRO A 156 -4.11 14.21 -3.34
CA PRO A 156 -3.83 15.58 -3.79
C PRO A 156 -2.42 16.00 -3.36
N ALA A 157 -1.75 16.83 -4.17
CA ALA A 157 -0.37 17.22 -3.91
C ALA A 157 -0.19 17.92 -2.56
N GLU A 158 -1.22 18.62 -2.12
CA GLU A 158 -1.30 19.39 -0.88
C GLU A 158 -1.36 18.47 0.36
N GLU A 159 -1.76 17.22 0.19
CA GLU A 159 -1.84 16.20 1.25
C GLU A 159 -0.71 15.15 1.13
N LEU A 160 0.10 15.21 0.07
CA LEU A 160 1.16 14.23 -0.18
C LEU A 160 2.33 14.45 0.78
N THR A 161 2.52 13.50 1.69
CA THR A 161 3.72 13.36 2.52
C THR A 161 4.28 11.95 2.39
N LEU A 162 5.57 11.82 2.11
CA LEU A 162 6.26 10.53 1.95
C LEU A 162 7.54 10.48 2.78
N ALA A 163 7.75 9.38 3.51
CA ALA A 163 9.03 9.07 4.11
C ALA A 163 10.04 8.60 3.06
N TRP A 164 11.33 8.75 3.36
CA TRP A 164 12.39 8.39 2.42
C TRP A 164 12.34 6.93 1.92
N ASN A 165 11.98 5.99 2.79
CA ASN A 165 11.86 4.57 2.44
C ASN A 165 10.71 4.30 1.46
N GLU A 166 9.67 5.13 1.44
CA GLU A 166 8.54 5.01 0.51
C GLU A 166 8.94 5.42 -0.92
N LEU A 167 9.93 6.32 -1.08
CA LEU A 167 10.34 6.83 -2.40
C LEU A 167 10.88 5.74 -3.34
N LYS A 168 11.43 4.63 -2.81
CA LYS A 168 11.95 3.52 -3.62
C LYS A 168 10.82 2.67 -4.22
N ASN A 169 9.69 2.59 -3.54
CA ASN A 169 8.61 1.66 -3.85
C ASN A 169 7.34 2.36 -4.35
N LEU A 170 7.49 3.55 -4.95
CA LEU A 170 6.34 4.29 -5.46
C LEU A 170 5.62 3.51 -6.58
N PRO A 171 4.28 3.47 -6.55
CA PRO A 171 3.49 2.90 -7.64
C PRO A 171 3.71 3.60 -8.98
N SER A 172 3.51 2.89 -10.09
CA SER A 172 3.75 3.44 -11.44
C SER A 172 2.90 4.67 -11.76
N SER A 173 1.63 4.71 -11.33
CA SER A 173 0.77 5.90 -11.42
C SER A 173 1.34 7.09 -10.67
N TRP A 174 1.85 6.87 -9.46
CA TRP A 174 2.44 7.93 -8.64
C TRP A 174 3.72 8.46 -9.26
N LYS A 175 4.58 7.56 -9.78
CA LYS A 175 5.78 7.95 -10.52
C LYS A 175 5.43 8.81 -11.73
N SER A 176 4.41 8.40 -12.49
CA SER A 176 3.93 9.12 -13.68
C SER A 176 3.38 10.50 -13.33
N ALA A 177 2.56 10.60 -12.28
CA ALA A 177 2.03 11.88 -11.83
C ALA A 177 3.12 12.81 -11.28
N LEU A 178 4.04 12.31 -10.44
CA LEU A 178 5.19 13.08 -9.95
C LEU A 178 6.12 13.54 -11.07
N ALA A 179 6.24 12.78 -12.16
CA ALA A 179 7.03 13.16 -13.33
C ALA A 179 6.42 14.36 -14.07
N GLN A 180 5.10 14.50 -14.03
CA GLN A 180 4.37 15.63 -14.61
C GLN A 180 4.35 16.87 -13.70
N TRP A 181 4.56 16.70 -12.39
CA TRP A 181 4.49 17.81 -11.45
C TRP A 181 5.78 18.60 -11.44
N ARG A 182 5.77 19.80 -12.03
CA ARG A 182 6.78 20.85 -11.87
C ARG A 182 6.48 21.67 -10.62
N GLY A 183 7.49 22.09 -9.87
CA GLY A 183 7.26 22.92 -8.68
C GLY A 183 8.33 22.90 -7.60
N VAL A 184 7.92 23.29 -6.40
CA VAL A 184 8.74 23.41 -5.19
C VAL A 184 8.32 22.36 -4.17
N TYR A 185 9.29 21.60 -3.65
CA TYR A 185 9.11 20.58 -2.63
C TYR A 185 9.85 20.93 -1.34
N PHE A 186 9.47 20.23 -0.29
CA PHE A 186 10.00 20.38 1.05
C PHE A 186 10.49 19.05 1.60
N ILE A 187 11.59 19.08 2.33
CA ILE A 187 12.14 17.94 3.05
C ILE A 187 12.32 18.35 4.51
N LEU A 188 11.64 17.66 5.42
CA LEU A 188 11.80 17.82 6.87
C LEU A 188 12.68 16.71 7.43
N ASP A 189 13.73 17.05 8.16
CA ASP A 189 14.45 16.09 8.99
C ASP A 189 13.79 16.03 10.38
N ARG A 190 13.14 14.90 10.68
CA ARG A 190 12.46 14.69 11.96
C ARG A 190 13.40 14.63 13.17
N SER A 191 14.70 14.46 12.98
CA SER A 191 15.63 14.35 14.11
C SER A 191 15.87 15.67 14.84
N ASP A 192 15.89 16.79 14.11
CA ASP A 192 16.15 18.12 14.67
C ASP A 192 15.15 19.19 14.18
N GLY A 193 14.17 18.81 13.36
CA GLY A 193 13.14 19.70 12.82
C GLY A 193 13.64 20.63 11.71
N LYS A 194 14.92 20.51 11.29
CA LYS A 194 15.46 21.34 10.22
C LYS A 194 14.91 20.91 8.88
N SER A 195 14.81 21.87 7.96
CA SER A 195 14.16 21.63 6.67
C SER A 195 14.94 22.15 5.49
N TYR A 196 14.71 21.52 4.34
CA TYR A 196 15.26 21.86 3.05
C TYR A 196 14.12 22.16 2.06
N VAL A 197 14.23 23.27 1.35
CA VAL A 197 13.38 23.61 0.20
C VAL A 197 14.19 23.40 -1.08
N GLY A 198 13.59 22.74 -2.05
CA GLY A 198 14.16 22.60 -3.39
C GLY A 198 13.10 22.70 -4.46
N SER A 199 13.52 22.93 -5.70
CA SER A 199 12.63 22.93 -6.86
C SER A 199 12.96 21.83 -7.86
N ALA A 200 12.00 21.54 -8.71
CA ALA A 200 12.12 20.57 -9.78
C ALA A 200 11.51 21.14 -11.07
N TYR A 201 12.37 21.35 -12.07
CA TYR A 201 12.04 21.90 -13.39
C TYR A 201 12.76 21.15 -14.52
N GLY A 202 13.36 19.99 -14.22
CA GLY A 202 14.00 19.12 -15.20
C GLY A 202 12.99 18.27 -15.99
N ARG A 203 13.50 17.32 -16.78
CA ARG A 203 12.70 16.46 -17.69
C ARG A 203 11.57 15.70 -16.98
N ASP A 204 11.88 15.02 -15.87
CA ASP A 204 10.87 14.27 -15.08
C ASP A 204 10.56 14.96 -13.75
N ASN A 205 10.71 16.29 -13.70
CA ASN A 205 10.35 17.18 -12.60
C ASN A 205 10.56 16.57 -11.18
N ILE A 206 9.51 16.54 -10.34
CA ILE A 206 9.60 16.10 -8.95
C ILE A 206 10.06 14.65 -8.86
N TYR A 207 9.57 13.77 -9.75
CA TYR A 207 9.96 12.37 -9.75
C TYR A 207 11.47 12.18 -9.91
N SER A 208 12.11 12.92 -10.84
CA SER A 208 13.56 12.87 -11.04
C SER A 208 14.31 13.25 -9.76
N ARG A 209 13.89 14.35 -9.10
CA ARG A 209 14.51 14.81 -7.85
C ARG A 209 14.34 13.78 -6.75
N TRP A 210 13.11 13.32 -6.48
CA TRP A 210 12.80 12.38 -5.40
C TRP A 210 13.45 11.01 -5.62
N SER A 211 13.56 10.55 -6.86
CA SER A 211 14.31 9.32 -7.20
C SER A 211 15.80 9.44 -6.89
N ASN A 212 16.40 10.62 -7.08
CA ASN A 212 17.79 10.87 -6.71
C ASN A 212 17.99 10.79 -5.18
N TYR A 213 17.07 11.36 -4.39
CA TYR A 213 17.08 11.20 -2.94
C TYR A 213 16.88 9.74 -2.53
N ALA A 214 15.97 9.00 -3.16
CA ALA A 214 15.76 7.58 -2.90
C ALA A 214 17.05 6.75 -3.12
N ALA A 215 17.82 7.10 -4.16
CA ALA A 215 19.06 6.40 -4.50
C ALA A 215 20.25 6.78 -3.60
N ARG A 216 20.41 8.07 -3.27
CA ARG A 216 21.64 8.60 -2.64
C ARG A 216 21.44 9.18 -1.23
N GLY A 217 20.22 9.25 -0.74
CA GLY A 217 19.86 9.89 0.53
C GLY A 217 19.81 11.42 0.45
N HIS A 218 20.91 12.05 0.04
CA HIS A 218 21.07 13.52 0.12
C HIS A 218 20.78 14.28 -1.19
N GLY A 219 20.57 13.58 -2.31
CA GLY A 219 20.20 14.19 -3.59
C GLY A 219 21.25 15.15 -4.18
N GLY A 220 22.51 15.02 -3.77
CA GLY A 220 23.61 15.94 -4.12
C GLY A 220 23.79 17.15 -3.19
N ASN A 221 22.83 17.44 -2.29
CA ASN A 221 22.86 18.63 -1.44
C ASN A 221 23.82 18.49 -0.27
N LYS A 222 24.65 19.52 -0.03
CA LYS A 222 25.74 19.50 0.95
C LYS A 222 25.23 19.32 2.38
N GLN A 223 24.26 20.12 2.82
CA GLN A 223 23.74 20.12 4.20
C GLN A 223 22.90 18.87 4.54
N LEU A 224 22.52 18.08 3.53
CA LEU A 224 21.88 16.78 3.72
C LEU A 224 22.88 15.63 3.82
N ARG A 225 24.17 15.85 3.50
CA ARG A 225 25.21 14.82 3.68
C ARG A 225 25.48 14.60 5.16
N GLY A 226 25.67 13.34 5.56
CA GLY A 226 25.91 12.96 6.95
C GLY A 226 24.64 12.87 7.82
N ARG A 227 23.48 13.27 7.30
CA ARG A 227 22.18 13.03 7.92
C ARG A 227 21.65 11.65 7.57
N LYS A 228 20.78 11.11 8.44
CA LYS A 228 20.12 9.81 8.27
C LYS A 228 18.86 9.98 7.41
N PRO A 229 18.83 9.48 6.16
CA PRO A 229 17.71 9.69 5.26
C PRO A 229 16.38 9.13 5.79
N GLU A 230 16.41 8.14 6.67
CA GLU A 230 15.24 7.53 7.29
C GLU A 230 14.40 8.54 8.11
N ASN A 231 15.02 9.64 8.52
CA ASN A 231 14.34 10.71 9.23
C ASN A 231 13.60 11.69 8.31
N PHE A 232 13.87 11.65 7.00
CA PHE A 232 13.32 12.61 6.06
C PHE A 232 11.86 12.34 5.71
N LEU A 233 11.07 13.41 5.73
CA LEU A 233 9.73 13.47 5.17
C LEU A 233 9.71 14.45 3.99
N PHE A 234 9.14 14.02 2.88
CA PHE A 234 9.03 14.74 1.62
C PHE A 234 7.60 15.20 1.42
N SER A 235 7.40 16.46 1.04
CA SER A 235 6.10 17.02 0.71
C SER A 235 6.20 18.06 -0.42
N ILE A 236 5.06 18.47 -0.98
CA ILE A 236 4.97 19.49 -2.02
C ILE A 236 4.53 20.82 -1.39
N LEU A 237 5.28 21.90 -1.64
CA LEU A 237 4.88 23.25 -1.21
C LEU A 237 4.02 23.94 -2.26
N GLU A 238 4.41 23.82 -3.53
CA GLU A 238 3.76 24.53 -4.62
C GLU A 238 3.95 23.76 -5.93
N ARG A 239 2.85 23.41 -6.59
CA ARG A 239 2.86 22.99 -7.98
C ARG A 239 2.74 24.21 -8.88
N VAL A 240 3.49 24.22 -9.97
CA VAL A 240 3.44 25.28 -10.97
C VAL A 240 3.09 24.70 -12.33
N SER A 241 2.86 25.57 -13.32
CA SER A 241 2.63 25.13 -14.70
C SER A 241 3.78 24.24 -15.18
N PRO A 242 3.51 23.10 -15.85
CA PRO A 242 4.53 22.27 -16.49
C PRO A 242 5.42 23.05 -17.46
N ASP A 243 4.89 24.12 -18.05
CA ASP A 243 5.58 24.97 -19.03
C ASP A 243 6.31 26.17 -18.40
N MET A 244 6.19 26.38 -17.09
CA MET A 244 6.86 27.48 -16.38
C MET A 244 8.37 27.38 -16.54
N VAL A 245 9.01 28.47 -16.98
CA VAL A 245 10.46 28.47 -17.24
C VAL A 245 11.27 28.26 -15.95
N PRO A 246 12.43 27.57 -16.00
CA PRO A 246 13.23 27.25 -14.83
C PRO A 246 13.51 28.43 -13.89
N GLU A 247 13.77 29.61 -14.46
CA GLU A 247 14.10 30.82 -13.72
C GLU A 247 12.97 31.25 -12.78
N GLU A 248 11.71 31.16 -13.24
CA GLU A 248 10.54 31.47 -12.42
C GLU A 248 10.33 30.43 -11.31
N VAL A 249 10.59 29.15 -11.59
CA VAL A 249 10.51 28.10 -10.57
C VAL A 249 11.57 28.32 -9.49
N ILE A 250 12.79 28.72 -9.87
CA ILE A 250 13.87 29.07 -8.94
C ILE A 250 13.49 30.30 -8.10
N GLN A 251 12.83 31.30 -8.68
CA GLN A 251 12.32 32.45 -7.93
C GLN A 251 11.29 32.04 -6.87
N LYS A 252 10.35 31.14 -7.21
CA LYS A 252 9.40 30.57 -6.25
C LYS A 252 10.10 29.77 -5.15
N GLU A 253 11.09 28.95 -5.49
CA GLU A 253 11.94 28.26 -4.52
C GLU A 253 12.58 29.25 -3.53
N ASN A 254 13.14 30.34 -4.03
CA ASN A 254 13.76 31.39 -3.21
C ASN A 254 12.75 32.08 -2.29
N HIS A 255 11.53 32.30 -2.76
CA HIS A 255 10.44 32.86 -1.96
C HIS A 255 10.08 31.93 -0.80
N TRP A 256 9.94 30.63 -1.06
CA TRP A 256 9.71 29.63 -0.02
C TRP A 256 10.86 29.52 0.97
N LYS A 257 12.12 29.50 0.50
CA LYS A 257 13.29 29.49 1.37
C LYS A 257 13.29 30.67 2.34
N LYS A 258 12.93 31.86 1.85
CA LYS A 258 12.83 33.08 2.65
C LYS A 258 11.71 32.98 3.68
N ARG A 259 10.50 32.59 3.27
CA ARG A 259 9.32 32.50 4.17
C ARG A 259 9.45 31.44 5.26
N LEU A 260 10.14 30.34 4.95
CA LEU A 260 10.37 29.24 5.89
C LEU A 260 11.72 29.34 6.60
N HIS A 261 12.50 30.41 6.34
CA HIS A 261 13.80 30.66 6.95
C HIS A 261 14.81 29.49 6.84
N THR A 262 14.71 28.70 5.77
CA THR A 262 15.49 27.46 5.61
C THR A 262 17.00 27.67 5.37
N ARG A 263 17.42 28.91 5.09
CA ARG A 263 18.86 29.27 5.01
C ARG A 263 19.49 29.52 6.38
N GLU A 264 18.73 30.13 7.28
CA GLU A 264 19.21 30.53 8.59
C GLU A 264 19.01 29.42 9.62
N PHE A 265 17.84 28.77 9.58
CA PHE A 265 17.44 27.75 10.55
C PHE A 265 17.25 26.36 9.93
N GLY A 266 17.45 26.22 8.62
CA GLY A 266 17.24 24.97 7.89
C GLY A 266 18.52 24.37 7.31
N LEU A 267 18.36 23.74 6.16
CA LEU A 267 19.36 22.92 5.47
C LEU A 267 19.66 23.47 4.06
N ASN A 268 19.22 24.68 3.75
CA ASN A 268 19.60 25.36 2.51
C ASN A 268 20.86 26.19 2.72
N ASP A 269 21.82 26.05 1.82
CA ASP A 269 23.13 26.74 1.86
C ASP A 269 23.33 27.63 0.61
N ASN A 270 22.25 27.82 -0.15
CA ASN A 270 22.17 28.53 -1.41
C ASN A 270 20.97 29.44 -1.42
#